data_AF-A0A3C0I3N8-F1
#
_entry.id   AF-A0A3C0I3N8-F1
#
_cell.length_a   1.000
_cell.length_b   1.000
_cell.length_c   1.000
_cell.angle_alpha   90.00
_cell.angle_beta   90.00
_cell.angle_gamma   90.00
#
_symmetry.space_group_name_H-M   'P 1'
#
loop_
_entity.id
_entity.type
_entity.pdbx_description
1 polymer ?
#
loop_
_entity_poly.entity_id
_entity_poly.type
_entity_poly.pdbx_seq_one_letter_code
_entity_poly.pdbx_strand_id
1 'polypeptide(L)'
;MPSTNETGSKRASDDENWERDIVNRLAFASLNEQRRRRRWRIFFTFLLFIYLFLIYATFMESDFSNFITGEDEITLTSSQHTALVEIEGVIAADADANADTIVSSLRRAFKDSNTAGVIIRINSPGGSPVQAGYINDEITRLRKKHSEIPIYAVVSDICASGGYYIAAAADKIYADKASIVGSIGVLMNGFGFVEALNKLGIERRLLTAGEHKGFLDPYSPMKEEDVSHIEGLLEDIHAQFIKVVKQGREKSLKAQDKLELLDNPELFSGLVWTGEQALENGLVDGLGSSSYVAREIIQAEKIKDFTSKPNYLDRFAERLGAAIANTISQEFKLNSATIE
;
A
#
# COMPACT_ATOMS: atom_id res chain seq x y z
N MET A 1 -27.82 79.67 -75.73
CA MET A 1 -28.33 79.43 -74.35
C MET A 1 -28.30 77.93 -74.05
N PRO A 2 -28.25 77.49 -72.78
CA PRO A 2 -27.51 76.28 -72.40
C PRO A 2 -28.31 75.17 -71.69
N SER A 3 -27.65 74.04 -71.42
CA SER A 3 -28.08 72.88 -70.60
C SER A 3 -29.24 72.04 -71.20
N THR A 4 -29.38 70.73 -70.99
CA THR A 4 -28.69 69.72 -70.15
C THR A 4 -28.27 68.52 -71.07
N ASN A 5 -27.84 67.30 -70.68
CA ASN A 5 -27.66 66.62 -69.38
C ASN A 5 -26.63 65.46 -69.50
N GLU A 6 -25.52 65.44 -68.77
CA GLU A 6 -24.56 64.29 -68.75
C GLU A 6 -23.94 63.98 -67.36
N THR A 7 -24.37 64.65 -66.28
CA THR A 7 -23.77 64.47 -64.95
C THR A 7 -24.43 63.39 -64.08
N GLY A 8 -25.53 62.78 -64.54
CA GLY A 8 -26.29 61.79 -63.76
C GLY A 8 -25.69 60.39 -63.67
N SER A 9 -25.02 59.91 -64.73
CA SER A 9 -24.64 58.48 -64.83
C SER A 9 -23.40 58.09 -64.01
N LYS A 10 -22.43 59.02 -63.83
CA LYS A 10 -21.16 58.70 -63.16
C LYS A 10 -21.21 58.63 -61.63
N ARG A 11 -22.14 59.35 -60.96
CA ARG A 11 -22.23 59.31 -59.50
C ARG A 11 -22.77 57.97 -59.01
N ALA A 12 -23.85 57.47 -59.63
CA ALA A 12 -24.45 56.19 -59.26
C ALA A 12 -23.48 55.00 -59.39
N SER A 13 -22.59 55.00 -60.38
CA SER A 13 -21.62 53.91 -60.57
C SER A 13 -20.45 53.93 -59.58
N ASP A 14 -20.03 55.11 -59.12
CA ASP A 14 -19.02 55.20 -58.05
C ASP A 14 -19.65 54.88 -56.68
N ASP A 15 -20.91 55.29 -56.46
CA ASP A 15 -21.65 54.96 -55.23
C ASP A 15 -21.89 53.45 -55.06
N GLU A 16 -22.35 52.74 -56.09
CA GLU A 16 -22.50 51.27 -56.03
C GLU A 16 -21.17 50.54 -55.78
N ASN A 17 -20.04 51.07 -56.25
CA ASN A 17 -18.74 50.40 -56.12
C ASN A 17 -18.16 50.49 -54.70
N TRP A 18 -18.31 51.62 -54.00
CA TRP A 18 -17.82 51.72 -52.62
C TRP A 18 -18.69 50.92 -51.64
N GLU A 19 -20.01 50.90 -51.84
CA GLU A 19 -20.91 50.06 -51.02
C GLU A 19 -20.55 48.57 -51.17
N ARG A 20 -20.35 48.10 -52.41
CA ARG A 20 -19.92 46.72 -52.68
C ARG A 20 -18.54 46.40 -52.11
N ASP A 21 -17.58 47.33 -52.15
CA ASP A 21 -16.26 47.12 -51.52
C ASP A 21 -16.35 47.08 -49.99
N ILE A 22 -17.14 47.95 -49.35
CA ILE A 22 -17.36 47.91 -47.90
C ILE A 22 -18.08 46.63 -47.47
N VAL A 23 -19.13 46.20 -48.19
CA VAL A 23 -19.82 44.93 -47.91
C VAL A 23 -18.88 43.75 -48.06
N ASN A 24 -18.05 43.72 -49.12
CA ASN A 24 -17.04 42.68 -49.30
C ASN A 24 -15.99 42.70 -48.17
N ARG A 25 -15.48 43.88 -47.78
CA ARG A 25 -14.52 44.01 -46.68
C ARG A 25 -15.10 43.60 -45.33
N LEU A 26 -16.34 43.94 -45.03
CA LEU A 26 -17.03 43.50 -43.81
C LEU A 26 -17.27 41.98 -43.81
N ALA A 27 -17.69 41.42 -44.96
CA ALA A 27 -17.85 39.98 -45.12
C ALA A 27 -16.50 39.25 -44.90
N PHE A 28 -15.43 39.66 -45.58
CA PHE A 28 -14.10 39.06 -45.43
C PHE A 28 -13.46 39.33 -44.06
N ALA A 29 -13.73 40.47 -43.42
CA ALA A 29 -13.31 40.74 -42.03
C ALA A 29 -13.95 39.74 -41.06
N SER A 30 -15.27 39.52 -41.15
CA SER A 30 -15.98 38.54 -40.31
C SER A 30 -15.45 37.12 -40.50
N LEU A 31 -15.12 36.72 -41.74
CA LEU A 31 -14.53 35.42 -42.05
C LEU A 31 -13.10 35.27 -41.49
N ASN A 32 -12.29 36.33 -41.56
CA ASN A 32 -10.95 36.35 -40.99
C ASN A 32 -10.99 36.27 -39.45
N GLU A 33 -11.94 36.93 -38.80
CA GLU A 33 -12.13 36.86 -37.35
C GLU A 33 -12.58 35.46 -36.90
N GLN A 34 -13.53 34.83 -37.61
CA GLN A 34 -13.89 33.44 -37.35
C GLN A 34 -12.71 32.47 -37.49
N ARG A 35 -11.87 32.64 -38.53
CA ARG A 35 -10.65 31.84 -38.71
C ARG A 35 -9.65 32.08 -37.57
N ARG A 36 -9.45 33.33 -37.15
CA ARG A 36 -8.54 33.67 -36.04
C ARG A 36 -9.04 33.07 -34.72
N ARG A 37 -10.34 33.16 -34.42
CA ARG A 37 -10.95 32.55 -33.22
C ARG A 37 -10.86 31.02 -33.22
N ARG A 38 -11.04 30.36 -34.37
CA ARG A 38 -10.82 28.91 -34.50
C ARG A 38 -9.35 28.53 -34.27
N ARG A 39 -8.40 29.26 -34.87
CA ARG A 39 -6.95 29.02 -34.68
C ARG A 39 -6.51 29.27 -33.24
N TRP A 40 -7.00 30.31 -32.57
CA TRP A 40 -6.73 30.57 -31.15
C TRP A 40 -7.35 29.50 -30.24
N ARG A 41 -8.59 29.07 -30.50
CA ARG A 41 -9.19 27.95 -29.76
C ARG A 41 -8.36 26.68 -29.92
N ILE A 42 -7.97 26.31 -31.15
CA ILE A 42 -7.11 25.16 -31.41
C ILE A 42 -5.76 25.31 -30.69
N PHE A 43 -5.13 26.48 -30.75
CA PHE A 43 -3.87 26.78 -30.06
C PHE A 43 -3.99 26.60 -28.55
N PHE A 44 -5.01 27.19 -27.89
CA PHE A 44 -5.21 27.03 -26.45
C PHE A 44 -5.63 25.61 -26.07
N THR A 45 -6.37 24.88 -26.92
CA THR A 45 -6.66 23.46 -26.71
C THR A 45 -5.39 22.61 -26.79
N PHE A 46 -4.51 22.84 -27.76
CA PHE A 46 -3.20 22.16 -27.82
C PHE A 46 -2.30 22.55 -26.64
N LEU A 47 -2.27 23.83 -26.24
CA LEU A 47 -1.53 24.30 -25.06
C LEU A 47 -2.02 23.59 -23.78
N LEU A 48 -3.34 23.42 -23.63
CA LEU A 48 -3.93 22.66 -22.52
C LEU A 48 -3.52 21.18 -22.57
N PHE A 49 -3.56 20.53 -23.74
CA PHE A 49 -3.11 19.14 -23.86
C PHE A 49 -1.60 18.98 -23.59
N ILE A 50 -0.76 19.93 -24.03
CA ILE A 50 0.68 19.94 -23.71
C ILE A 50 0.90 20.14 -22.21
N TYR A 51 0.16 21.05 -21.57
CA TYR A 51 0.23 21.28 -20.13
C TYR A 51 -0.21 20.04 -19.32
N LEU A 52 -1.32 19.41 -19.69
CA LEU A 52 -1.79 18.16 -19.08
C LEU A 52 -0.82 17.00 -19.34
N PHE A 53 -0.19 16.94 -20.52
CA PHE A 53 0.85 15.96 -20.84
C PHE A 53 2.12 16.18 -19.99
N LEU A 54 2.53 17.42 -19.76
CA LEU A 54 3.67 17.74 -18.88
C LEU A 54 3.37 17.37 -17.41
N ILE A 55 2.15 17.64 -16.92
CA ILE A 55 1.72 17.16 -15.59
C ILE A 55 1.74 15.63 -15.55
N TYR A 56 1.14 14.97 -16.54
CA TYR A 56 1.15 13.51 -16.64
C TYR A 56 2.57 12.93 -16.67
N ALA A 57 3.50 13.57 -17.39
CA ALA A 57 4.91 13.20 -17.43
C ALA A 57 5.59 13.34 -16.06
N THR A 58 5.25 14.34 -15.24
CA THR A 58 5.75 14.42 -13.84
C THR A 58 5.20 13.32 -12.92
N PHE A 59 4.04 12.71 -13.25
CA PHE A 59 3.56 11.49 -12.57
C PHE A 59 4.11 10.19 -13.18
N MET A 60 4.82 10.27 -14.32
CA MET A 60 5.43 9.18 -15.07
C MET A 60 6.96 9.37 -15.16
N GLU A 61 7.56 9.89 -14.10
CA GLU A 61 8.96 10.35 -14.04
C GLU A 61 9.97 9.20 -14.33
N SER A 62 9.58 7.96 -14.06
CA SER A 62 10.33 6.74 -14.43
C SER A 62 10.33 6.42 -15.93
N ASP A 63 9.28 6.77 -16.66
CA ASP A 63 9.06 6.26 -18.02
C ASP A 63 9.48 7.31 -19.06
N PHE A 64 9.28 8.59 -18.76
CA PHE A 64 9.63 9.70 -19.65
C PHE A 64 11.15 9.97 -19.72
N SER A 65 11.87 9.71 -18.62
CA SER A 65 13.33 9.83 -18.57
C SER A 65 13.99 8.80 -19.49
N ASN A 66 13.64 7.52 -19.33
CA ASN A 66 14.11 6.40 -20.17
C ASN A 66 13.84 6.62 -21.66
N PHE A 67 12.66 7.16 -22.01
CA PHE A 67 12.29 7.45 -23.40
C PHE A 67 13.13 8.57 -24.05
N ILE A 68 13.66 9.53 -23.27
CA ILE A 68 14.43 10.67 -23.81
C ILE A 68 15.94 10.43 -23.78
N THR A 69 16.47 9.71 -22.79
CA THR A 69 17.93 9.45 -22.72
C THR A 69 18.42 8.49 -23.80
N GLY A 70 17.52 7.69 -24.39
CA GLY A 70 17.93 6.63 -25.32
C GLY A 70 18.67 5.49 -24.61
N GLU A 71 18.59 5.41 -23.29
CA GLU A 71 18.91 4.21 -22.50
C GLU A 71 17.75 3.20 -22.60
N ASP A 72 17.33 2.97 -23.85
CA ASP A 72 16.49 1.88 -24.28
C ASP A 72 17.32 0.60 -24.13
N GLU A 73 17.36 0.05 -22.91
CA GLU A 73 17.70 -1.35 -22.67
C GLU A 73 16.57 -2.24 -23.24
N ILE A 74 16.37 -2.16 -24.56
CA ILE A 74 15.53 -3.04 -25.36
C ILE A 74 16.25 -4.40 -25.44
N THR A 75 16.35 -5.05 -24.29
CA THR A 75 16.55 -6.49 -24.19
C THR A 75 15.22 -7.14 -24.55
N LEU A 76 15.03 -7.41 -25.85
CA LEU A 76 13.97 -8.26 -26.39
C LEU A 76 14.12 -9.75 -25.98
N THR A 77 15.03 -10.04 -25.04
CA THR A 77 15.00 -11.20 -24.17
C THR A 77 14.45 -10.77 -22.82
N SER A 78 13.24 -11.23 -22.46
CA SER A 78 12.64 -10.91 -21.16
C SER A 78 13.56 -11.37 -20.04
N SER A 79 14.28 -10.41 -19.44
CA SER A 79 15.32 -10.72 -18.47
C SER A 79 14.70 -11.19 -17.15
N GLN A 80 15.31 -12.22 -16.59
CA GLN A 80 14.93 -12.74 -15.28
C GLN A 80 15.09 -11.63 -14.23
N HIS A 81 14.12 -11.53 -13.32
CA HIS A 81 14.09 -10.52 -12.27
C HIS A 81 13.79 -11.15 -10.92
N THR A 82 14.21 -10.46 -9.86
CA THR A 82 13.74 -10.72 -8.51
C THR A 82 12.40 -10.01 -8.31
N ALA A 83 11.36 -10.75 -7.93
CA ALA A 83 10.08 -10.16 -7.55
C ALA A 83 10.11 -9.70 -6.10
N LEU A 84 9.70 -8.46 -5.83
CA LEU A 84 9.61 -7.89 -4.49
C LEU A 84 8.14 -7.78 -4.05
N VAL A 85 7.84 -8.18 -2.82
CA VAL A 85 6.60 -7.86 -2.12
C VAL A 85 6.95 -7.24 -0.78
N GLU A 86 6.44 -6.04 -0.53
CA GLU A 86 6.70 -5.28 0.69
C GLU A 86 5.57 -5.47 1.73
N ILE A 87 5.97 -5.58 3.00
CA ILE A 87 5.08 -5.62 4.17
C ILE A 87 5.54 -4.50 5.10
N GLU A 88 4.85 -3.36 5.04
CA GLU A 88 5.18 -2.15 5.79
C GLU A 88 4.10 -1.84 6.83
N GLY A 89 4.51 -1.55 8.06
CA GLY A 89 3.62 -1.14 9.14
C GLY A 89 2.89 -2.31 9.84
N VAL A 90 1.78 -1.99 10.50
CA VAL A 90 1.01 -2.95 11.32
C VAL A 90 0.21 -3.90 10.44
N ILE A 91 0.33 -5.20 10.70
CA ILE A 91 -0.40 -6.25 9.99
C ILE A 91 -1.81 -6.38 10.59
N ALA A 92 -2.82 -5.85 9.91
CA ALA A 92 -4.21 -5.89 10.37
C ALA A 92 -5.18 -5.95 9.17
N ALA A 93 -6.43 -6.34 9.41
CA ALA A 93 -7.44 -6.51 8.35
C ALA A 93 -7.83 -5.18 7.68
N ASP A 94 -7.73 -4.07 8.43
CA ASP A 94 -8.07 -2.69 8.06
C ASP A 94 -6.82 -1.84 7.75
N ALA A 95 -5.62 -2.44 7.79
CA ALA A 95 -4.36 -1.77 7.45
C ALA A 95 -3.94 -2.04 5.99
N ASP A 96 -3.00 -1.23 5.49
CA ASP A 96 -2.41 -1.41 4.15
C ASP A 96 -1.67 -2.77 4.05
N ALA A 97 -1.08 -3.25 5.15
CA ALA A 97 -0.46 -4.57 5.27
C ALA A 97 -1.46 -5.68 5.70
N ASN A 98 -2.61 -5.77 5.01
CA ASN A 98 -3.58 -6.85 5.19
C ASN A 98 -3.23 -8.11 4.38
N ALA A 99 -3.73 -9.26 4.84
CA ALA A 99 -3.44 -10.57 4.27
C ALA A 99 -3.91 -10.69 2.81
N ASP A 100 -5.13 -10.30 2.45
CA ASP A 100 -5.63 -10.47 1.08
C ASP A 100 -4.81 -9.67 0.06
N THR A 101 -4.33 -8.49 0.43
CA THR A 101 -3.46 -7.63 -0.38
C THR A 101 -2.07 -8.26 -0.55
N ILE A 102 -1.46 -8.74 0.53
CA ILE A 102 -0.13 -9.38 0.51
C ILE A 102 -0.19 -10.73 -0.23
N VAL A 103 -1.17 -11.58 0.08
CA VAL A 103 -1.45 -12.86 -0.59
C VAL A 103 -1.67 -12.66 -2.09
N SER A 104 -2.43 -11.63 -2.50
CA SER A 104 -2.62 -11.33 -3.92
C SER A 104 -1.33 -10.86 -4.60
N SER A 105 -0.49 -10.11 -3.90
CA SER A 105 0.83 -9.67 -4.39
C SER A 105 1.77 -10.86 -4.60
N LEU A 106 1.86 -11.76 -3.62
CA LEU A 106 2.63 -13.00 -3.69
C LEU A 106 2.14 -13.90 -4.85
N ARG A 107 0.82 -14.09 -4.99
CA ARG A 107 0.22 -14.85 -6.10
C ARG A 107 0.55 -14.25 -7.48
N ARG A 108 0.71 -12.93 -7.59
CA ARG A 108 1.15 -12.28 -8.83
C ARG A 108 2.65 -12.49 -9.09
N ALA A 109 3.49 -12.36 -8.07
CA ALA A 109 4.93 -12.63 -8.15
C ALA A 109 5.23 -14.06 -8.63
N PHE A 110 4.71 -15.08 -7.94
CA PHE A 110 4.88 -16.50 -8.33
C PHE A 110 4.24 -16.90 -9.66
N LYS A 111 3.43 -16.03 -10.29
CA LYS A 111 2.80 -16.27 -11.59
C LYS A 111 3.52 -15.59 -12.75
N ASP A 112 4.41 -14.62 -12.49
CA ASP A 112 5.18 -13.96 -13.55
C ASP A 112 6.26 -14.92 -14.08
N SER A 113 6.26 -15.17 -15.39
CA SER A 113 7.13 -16.15 -16.04
C SER A 113 8.62 -15.85 -15.95
N ASN A 114 9.00 -14.64 -15.52
CA ASN A 114 10.39 -14.18 -15.48
C ASN A 114 10.88 -13.95 -14.04
N THR A 115 10.07 -14.29 -13.03
CA THR A 115 10.48 -14.26 -11.62
C THR A 115 11.48 -15.40 -11.36
N ALA A 116 12.74 -15.05 -11.09
CA ALA A 116 13.79 -16.00 -10.71
C ALA A 116 13.77 -16.35 -9.21
N GLY A 117 13.17 -15.47 -8.40
CA GLY A 117 13.03 -15.62 -6.95
C GLY A 117 12.18 -14.49 -6.38
N VAL A 118 11.61 -14.70 -5.21
CA VAL A 118 10.75 -13.74 -4.52
C VAL A 118 11.45 -13.23 -3.26
N ILE A 119 11.46 -11.92 -3.06
CA ILE A 119 11.83 -11.28 -1.79
C ILE A 119 10.55 -10.75 -1.12
N ILE A 120 10.32 -11.14 0.13
CA ILE A 120 9.40 -10.44 1.02
C ILE A 120 10.24 -9.44 1.83
N ARG A 121 10.11 -8.14 1.55
CA ARG A 121 10.75 -7.10 2.37
C ARG A 121 9.82 -6.71 3.50
N ILE A 122 10.29 -6.85 4.74
CA ILE A 122 9.47 -6.68 5.95
C ILE A 122 9.99 -5.49 6.75
N ASN A 123 9.11 -4.51 6.97
CA ASN A 123 9.29 -3.43 7.93
C ASN A 123 8.04 -3.33 8.81
N SER A 124 7.87 -4.28 9.73
CA SER A 124 6.64 -4.45 10.52
C SER A 124 6.93 -4.77 12.00
N PRO A 125 6.26 -4.07 12.95
CA PRO A 125 6.26 -4.43 14.36
C PRO A 125 5.38 -5.66 14.68
N GLY A 126 4.70 -6.22 13.68
CA GLY A 126 3.72 -7.29 13.84
C GLY A 126 2.28 -6.80 13.74
N GLY A 127 1.37 -7.49 14.44
CA GLY A 127 -0.06 -7.22 14.39
C GLY A 127 -0.90 -8.48 14.63
N SER A 128 -2.01 -8.61 13.91
CA SER A 128 -2.99 -9.69 14.07
C SER A 128 -2.39 -11.09 13.78
N PRO A 129 -2.45 -12.03 14.74
CA PRO A 129 -2.02 -13.42 14.52
C PRO A 129 -2.76 -14.11 13.38
N VAL A 130 -4.04 -13.79 13.17
CA VAL A 130 -4.87 -14.36 12.08
C VAL A 130 -4.38 -13.91 10.70
N GLN A 131 -4.07 -12.62 10.55
CA GLN A 131 -3.56 -12.07 9.30
C GLN A 131 -2.15 -12.62 8.98
N ALA A 132 -1.28 -12.68 9.99
CA ALA A 132 0.05 -13.26 9.85
C ALA A 132 0.02 -14.76 9.51
N GLY A 133 -0.88 -15.52 10.16
CA GLY A 133 -1.11 -16.94 9.89
C GLY A 133 -1.56 -17.21 8.45
N TYR A 134 -2.55 -16.46 7.95
CA TYR A 134 -3.05 -16.59 6.57
C TYR A 134 -1.95 -16.30 5.54
N ILE A 135 -1.12 -15.27 5.76
CA ILE A 135 0.03 -14.97 4.87
C ILE A 135 1.07 -16.10 4.93
N ASN A 136 1.40 -16.62 6.12
CA ASN A 136 2.34 -17.72 6.32
C ASN A 136 1.89 -19.02 5.60
N ASP A 137 0.62 -19.39 5.75
CA ASP A 137 0.03 -20.56 5.10
C ASP A 137 0.09 -20.44 3.57
N GLU A 138 -0.21 -19.26 3.01
CA GLU A 138 -0.11 -19.03 1.57
C GLU A 138 1.34 -19.09 1.07
N ILE A 139 2.32 -18.52 1.79
CA ILE A 139 3.75 -18.64 1.43
C ILE A 139 4.16 -20.13 1.43
N THR A 140 3.78 -20.86 2.48
CA THR A 140 4.02 -22.31 2.59
C THR A 140 3.38 -23.08 1.43
N ARG A 141 2.17 -22.70 1.00
CA ARG A 141 1.46 -23.28 -0.14
C ARG A 141 2.11 -22.93 -1.49
N LEU A 142 2.61 -21.70 -1.64
CA LEU A 142 3.28 -21.23 -2.86
C LEU A 142 4.65 -21.90 -3.04
N ARG A 143 5.48 -21.96 -1.99
CA ARG A 143 6.75 -22.72 -1.98
C ARG A 143 6.59 -24.18 -2.40
N LYS A 144 5.55 -24.86 -1.89
CA LYS A 144 5.23 -26.25 -2.26
C LYS A 144 4.76 -26.40 -3.71
N LYS A 145 4.17 -25.37 -4.30
CA LYS A 145 3.65 -25.37 -5.67
C LYS A 145 4.70 -24.95 -6.71
N HIS A 146 5.61 -24.08 -6.32
CA HIS A 146 6.63 -23.43 -7.15
C HIS A 146 8.02 -23.69 -6.55
N SER A 147 8.38 -24.97 -6.43
CA SER A 147 9.64 -25.43 -5.80
C SER A 147 10.91 -24.91 -6.47
N GLU A 148 10.78 -24.44 -7.71
CA GLU A 148 11.82 -23.83 -8.54
C GLU A 148 12.02 -22.33 -8.27
N ILE A 149 11.06 -21.66 -7.62
CA ILE A 149 11.12 -20.23 -7.29
C ILE A 149 11.42 -20.08 -5.79
N PRO A 150 12.67 -19.80 -5.38
CA PRO A 150 12.98 -19.58 -3.96
C PRO A 150 12.31 -18.31 -3.44
N ILE A 151 11.95 -18.30 -2.16
CA ILE A 151 11.46 -17.11 -1.47
C ILE A 151 12.29 -16.77 -0.24
N TYR A 152 12.72 -15.52 -0.15
CA TYR A 152 13.53 -15.02 0.95
C TYR A 152 12.82 -13.88 1.67
N ALA A 153 12.79 -13.92 3.01
CA ALA A 153 12.41 -12.77 3.80
C ALA A 153 13.65 -11.87 3.98
N VAL A 154 13.46 -10.56 3.86
CA VAL A 154 14.51 -9.57 4.12
C VAL A 154 13.96 -8.51 5.07
N VAL A 155 14.55 -8.39 6.24
CA VAL A 155 14.19 -7.40 7.24
C VAL A 155 14.82 -6.05 6.87
N SER A 156 14.00 -5.00 6.87
CA SER A 156 14.45 -3.60 6.84
C SER A 156 14.78 -3.16 8.27
N ASP A 157 14.01 -2.25 8.88
CA ASP A 157 14.30 -1.78 10.24
C ASP A 157 13.76 -2.74 11.31
N ILE A 158 12.56 -3.29 11.10
CA ILE A 158 11.90 -4.18 12.08
C ILE A 158 11.16 -5.36 11.44
N CYS A 159 11.33 -6.54 12.02
CA CYS A 159 10.57 -7.76 11.74
C CYS A 159 10.25 -8.44 13.08
N ALA A 160 9.21 -7.96 13.74
CA ALA A 160 8.80 -8.38 15.07
C ALA A 160 7.42 -9.05 15.06
N SER A 161 7.17 -9.95 16.01
CA SER A 161 5.88 -10.60 16.26
C SER A 161 5.25 -11.14 14.97
N GLY A 162 4.05 -10.70 14.58
CA GLY A 162 3.40 -11.10 13.32
C GLY A 162 4.25 -10.94 12.05
N GLY A 163 5.20 -9.99 12.02
CA GLY A 163 6.15 -9.87 10.92
C GLY A 163 7.15 -11.02 10.88
N TYR A 164 7.65 -11.45 12.04
CA TYR A 164 8.54 -12.61 12.15
C TYR A 164 7.79 -13.94 11.92
N TYR A 165 6.52 -14.02 12.33
CA TYR A 165 5.63 -15.13 12.00
C TYR A 165 5.56 -15.34 10.48
N ILE A 166 5.43 -14.27 9.70
CA ILE A 166 5.45 -14.33 8.23
C ILE A 166 6.84 -14.72 7.71
N ALA A 167 7.89 -14.10 8.22
CA ALA A 167 9.28 -14.37 7.80
C ALA A 167 9.68 -15.85 7.96
N ALA A 168 9.20 -16.52 9.01
CA ALA A 168 9.42 -17.94 9.25
C ALA A 168 8.92 -18.87 8.12
N ALA A 169 7.99 -18.42 7.26
CA ALA A 169 7.56 -19.21 6.10
C ALA A 169 8.54 -19.18 4.92
N ALA A 170 9.57 -18.35 4.92
CA ALA A 170 10.52 -18.23 3.81
C ALA A 170 11.50 -19.43 3.74
N ASP A 171 12.26 -19.55 2.64
CA ASP A 171 13.37 -20.50 2.53
C ASP A 171 14.60 -20.06 3.35
N LYS A 172 14.83 -18.75 3.41
CA LYS A 172 15.82 -18.08 4.27
C LYS A 172 15.35 -16.68 4.67
N ILE A 173 15.89 -16.17 5.75
CA ILE A 173 15.66 -14.84 6.31
C ILE A 173 16.99 -14.08 6.35
N TYR A 174 17.03 -12.86 5.84
CA TYR A 174 18.18 -11.95 5.90
C TYR A 174 17.78 -10.67 6.64
N ALA A 175 18.74 -9.98 7.26
CA ALA A 175 18.51 -8.72 7.97
C ALA A 175 19.70 -7.76 7.83
N ASP A 176 19.52 -6.46 8.10
CA ASP A 176 20.66 -5.60 8.43
C ASP A 176 21.17 -5.91 9.84
N LYS A 177 22.43 -5.58 10.12
CA LYS A 177 23.05 -5.71 11.45
C LYS A 177 22.23 -5.06 12.57
N ALA A 178 21.66 -3.89 12.29
CA ALA A 178 20.90 -3.09 13.25
C ALA A 178 19.38 -3.36 13.21
N SER A 179 18.88 -4.21 12.31
CA SER A 179 17.46 -4.59 12.25
C SER A 179 16.99 -5.15 13.59
N ILE A 180 15.76 -4.83 13.99
CA ILE A 180 15.10 -5.40 15.17
C ILE A 180 14.32 -6.64 14.74
N VAL A 181 14.71 -7.81 15.23
CA VAL A 181 14.13 -9.10 14.86
C VAL A 181 13.56 -9.80 16.10
N GLY A 182 12.50 -10.60 15.91
CA GLY A 182 11.97 -11.50 16.94
C GLY A 182 10.63 -11.05 17.49
N SER A 183 10.57 -10.67 18.78
CA SER A 183 9.33 -10.49 19.54
C SER A 183 8.36 -11.67 19.38
N ILE A 184 8.91 -12.87 19.54
CA ILE A 184 8.16 -14.12 19.39
C ILE A 184 7.40 -14.34 20.69
N GLY A 185 6.13 -13.98 20.66
CA GLY A 185 5.23 -13.96 21.80
C GLY A 185 3.87 -13.38 21.39
N VAL A 186 2.92 -13.43 22.31
CA VAL A 186 1.55 -12.94 22.12
C VAL A 186 1.18 -12.11 23.34
N LEU A 187 0.52 -10.98 23.13
CA LEU A 187 0.02 -10.13 24.20
C LEU A 187 -1.42 -9.72 23.90
N MET A 188 -2.18 -9.50 24.96
CA MET A 188 -3.40 -8.72 24.94
C MET A 188 -3.27 -7.67 26.05
N ASN A 189 -3.60 -6.42 25.74
CA ASN A 189 -3.42 -5.30 26.67
C ASN A 189 -4.66 -4.43 26.75
N GLY A 190 -4.72 -3.63 27.81
CA GLY A 190 -5.79 -2.70 28.12
C GLY A 190 -5.44 -1.89 29.36
N PHE A 191 -6.26 -0.89 29.69
CA PHE A 191 -6.11 -0.08 30.90
C PHE A 191 -7.22 -0.38 31.89
N GLY A 192 -6.92 -0.34 33.18
CA GLY A 192 -7.92 -0.37 34.25
C GLY A 192 -8.17 1.03 34.82
N PHE A 193 -9.44 1.45 34.89
CA PHE A 193 -9.86 2.78 35.37
C PHE A 193 -10.73 2.72 36.64
N VAL A 194 -10.89 1.55 37.27
CA VAL A 194 -11.73 1.32 38.46
C VAL A 194 -11.47 2.36 39.56
N GLU A 195 -10.21 2.59 39.92
CA GLU A 195 -9.85 3.60 40.93
C GLU A 195 -10.12 5.04 40.49
N ALA A 196 -9.95 5.34 39.19
CA ALA A 196 -10.16 6.68 38.67
C ALA A 196 -11.65 7.05 38.72
N LEU A 197 -12.53 6.11 38.35
CA LEU A 197 -13.98 6.27 38.50
C LEU A 197 -14.38 6.50 39.96
N ASN A 198 -13.85 5.70 40.89
CA ASN A 198 -14.11 5.85 42.32
C ASN A 198 -13.66 7.24 42.85
N LYS A 199 -12.45 7.69 42.49
CA LYS A 199 -11.92 9.02 42.88
C LYS A 199 -12.72 10.18 42.29
N LEU A 200 -13.36 9.99 41.14
CA LEU A 200 -14.20 10.98 40.47
C LEU A 200 -15.69 10.89 40.88
N GLY A 201 -16.07 9.94 41.73
CA GLY A 201 -17.46 9.71 42.12
C GLY A 201 -18.36 9.17 40.99
N ILE A 202 -17.76 8.52 39.98
CA ILE A 202 -18.48 8.00 38.81
C ILE A 202 -18.87 6.53 39.08
N GLU A 203 -20.17 6.26 39.13
CA GLU A 203 -20.71 4.90 39.26
C GLU A 203 -20.75 4.19 37.90
N ARG A 204 -20.24 2.95 37.85
CA ARG A 204 -20.40 2.07 36.69
C ARG A 204 -21.66 1.20 36.82
N ARG A 205 -22.50 1.22 35.79
CA ARG A 205 -23.69 0.37 35.67
C ARG A 205 -23.59 -0.54 34.45
N LEU A 206 -22.93 -1.69 34.61
CA LEU A 206 -22.86 -2.72 33.57
C LEU A 206 -23.98 -3.76 33.77
N LEU A 207 -24.80 -3.96 32.75
CA LEU A 207 -25.79 -5.04 32.68
C LEU A 207 -25.46 -5.91 31.46
N THR A 208 -25.40 -7.23 31.62
CA THR A 208 -25.02 -8.17 30.56
C THR A 208 -25.89 -9.42 30.56
N ALA A 209 -25.89 -10.14 29.43
CA ALA A 209 -26.38 -11.51 29.32
C ALA A 209 -25.20 -12.41 28.91
N GLY A 210 -24.99 -13.50 29.66
CA GLY A 210 -23.78 -14.34 29.60
C GLY A 210 -22.76 -13.94 30.67
N GLU A 211 -22.32 -14.91 31.47
CA GLU A 211 -21.56 -14.73 32.72
C GLU A 211 -20.23 -13.98 32.58
N HIS A 212 -19.52 -14.23 31.48
CA HIS A 212 -18.23 -13.63 31.15
C HIS A 212 -18.36 -12.44 30.17
N LYS A 213 -19.57 -11.98 29.84
CA LYS A 213 -19.77 -11.02 28.74
C LYS A 213 -19.16 -9.61 29.00
N GLY A 214 -18.76 -9.33 30.23
CA GLY A 214 -18.06 -8.11 30.65
C GLY A 214 -16.58 -8.27 30.99
N PHE A 215 -15.95 -9.40 30.68
CA PHE A 215 -14.63 -9.78 31.21
C PHE A 215 -13.44 -8.87 30.88
N LEU A 216 -13.45 -8.18 29.74
CA LEU A 216 -12.39 -7.22 29.32
C LEU A 216 -12.85 -5.76 29.45
N ASP A 217 -13.72 -5.50 30.40
CA ASP A 217 -14.24 -4.18 30.68
C ASP A 217 -13.21 -3.35 31.48
N PRO A 218 -12.64 -2.28 30.89
CA PRO A 218 -11.58 -1.48 31.52
C PRO A 218 -12.06 -0.70 32.74
N TYR A 219 -13.36 -0.71 33.02
CA TYR A 219 -14.00 0.03 34.11
C TYR A 219 -14.51 -0.86 35.25
N SER A 220 -14.35 -2.18 35.14
CA SER A 220 -14.69 -3.18 36.16
C SER A 220 -13.43 -3.85 36.71
N PRO A 221 -13.44 -4.38 37.95
CA PRO A 221 -12.39 -5.27 38.42
C PRO A 221 -12.33 -6.54 37.55
N MET A 222 -11.12 -7.03 37.25
CA MET A 222 -10.95 -8.31 36.58
C MET A 222 -11.30 -9.46 37.54
N LYS A 223 -11.93 -10.53 37.04
CA LYS A 223 -12.11 -11.79 37.77
C LYS A 223 -10.95 -12.73 37.48
N GLU A 224 -10.51 -13.51 38.47
CA GLU A 224 -9.41 -14.47 38.30
C GLU A 224 -9.73 -15.55 37.25
N GLU A 225 -10.97 -16.04 37.18
CA GLU A 225 -11.43 -17.00 36.17
C GLU A 225 -11.38 -16.44 34.74
N ASP A 226 -11.80 -15.17 34.57
CA ASP A 226 -11.75 -14.47 33.30
C ASP A 226 -10.30 -14.26 32.82
N VAL A 227 -9.39 -13.96 33.75
CA VAL A 227 -7.95 -13.82 33.49
C VAL A 227 -7.34 -15.16 33.09
N SER A 228 -7.60 -16.23 33.86
CA SER A 228 -7.07 -17.57 33.58
C SER A 228 -7.57 -18.12 32.23
N HIS A 229 -8.82 -17.84 31.84
CA HIS A 229 -9.33 -18.17 30.51
C HIS A 229 -8.57 -17.44 29.40
N ILE A 230 -8.26 -16.16 29.59
CA ILE A 230 -7.47 -15.35 28.66
C ILE A 230 -6.01 -15.80 28.58
N GLU A 231 -5.39 -16.15 29.70
CA GLU A 231 -4.02 -16.67 29.74
C GLU A 231 -3.92 -17.96 28.92
N GLY A 232 -4.87 -18.89 29.08
CA GLY A 232 -4.94 -20.10 28.24
C GLY A 232 -5.10 -19.80 26.74
N LEU A 233 -5.90 -18.80 26.36
CA LEU A 233 -6.01 -18.37 24.96
C LEU A 233 -4.70 -17.76 24.42
N LEU A 234 -3.95 -17.02 25.25
CA LEU A 234 -2.65 -16.48 24.88
C LEU A 234 -1.60 -17.59 24.75
N GLU A 235 -1.61 -18.58 25.64
CA GLU A 235 -0.76 -19.78 25.57
C GLU A 235 -1.02 -20.58 24.29
N ASP A 236 -2.27 -20.82 23.91
CA ASP A 236 -2.65 -21.53 22.69
C ASP A 236 -2.13 -20.82 21.42
N ILE A 237 -2.30 -19.50 21.33
CA ILE A 237 -1.82 -18.70 20.18
C ILE A 237 -0.28 -18.67 20.19
N HIS A 238 0.35 -18.59 21.35
CA HIS A 238 1.79 -18.60 21.48
C HIS A 238 2.39 -19.95 21.06
N ALA A 239 1.80 -21.07 21.48
CA ALA A 239 2.19 -22.41 21.04
C ALA A 239 2.11 -22.59 19.51
N GLN A 240 1.11 -21.99 18.87
CA GLN A 240 1.02 -21.94 17.40
C GLN A 240 2.18 -21.16 16.77
N PHE A 241 2.55 -20.01 17.35
CA PHE A 241 3.68 -19.20 16.87
C PHE A 241 5.02 -19.94 17.05
N ILE A 242 5.28 -20.52 18.24
CA ILE A 242 6.47 -21.36 18.51
C ILE A 242 6.58 -22.46 17.45
N LYS A 243 5.47 -23.18 17.18
CA LYS A 243 5.43 -24.26 16.19
C LYS A 243 5.81 -23.77 14.79
N VAL A 244 5.26 -22.65 14.34
CA VAL A 244 5.56 -22.08 13.02
C VAL A 244 7.04 -21.66 12.92
N VAL A 245 7.58 -21.01 13.95
CA VAL A 245 9.00 -20.63 13.99
C VAL A 245 9.89 -21.87 13.97
N LYS A 246 9.64 -22.87 14.82
CA LYS A 246 10.43 -24.12 14.82
C LYS A 246 10.40 -24.79 13.44
N GLN A 247 9.24 -24.92 12.82
CA GLN A 247 9.09 -25.51 11.47
C GLN A 247 9.82 -24.71 10.38
N GLY A 248 9.78 -23.38 10.45
CA GLY A 248 10.47 -22.50 9.50
C GLY A 248 12.00 -22.58 9.60
N ARG A 249 12.52 -22.61 10.84
CA ARG A 249 13.97 -22.55 11.11
C ARG A 249 14.66 -23.92 11.10
N GLU A 250 13.96 -25.01 11.39
CA GLU A 250 14.51 -26.38 11.53
C GLU A 250 15.47 -26.75 10.38
N LYS A 251 15.04 -26.60 9.12
CA LYS A 251 15.85 -27.00 7.96
C LYS A 251 17.18 -26.24 7.88
N SER A 252 17.19 -24.95 8.19
CA SER A 252 18.41 -24.14 8.11
C SER A 252 19.34 -24.42 9.28
N LEU A 253 18.81 -24.49 10.50
CA LEU A 253 19.62 -24.74 11.70
C LEU A 253 20.19 -26.15 11.74
N LYS A 254 19.44 -27.15 11.24
CA LYS A 254 19.95 -28.51 11.04
C LYS A 254 21.07 -28.58 9.99
N ALA A 255 21.06 -27.71 8.98
CA ALA A 255 22.15 -27.62 7.99
C ALA A 255 23.40 -26.86 8.51
N GLN A 256 23.30 -26.27 9.71
CA GLN A 256 24.38 -25.53 10.37
C GLN A 256 24.87 -26.22 11.67
N ASP A 257 24.34 -27.40 11.99
CA ASP A 257 24.56 -28.11 13.27
C ASP A 257 24.23 -27.23 14.51
N LYS A 258 23.12 -26.48 14.45
CA LYS A 258 22.63 -25.55 15.48
C LYS A 258 21.15 -25.77 15.87
N LEU A 259 20.64 -26.99 15.74
CA LEU A 259 19.21 -27.26 15.90
C LEU A 259 18.72 -26.99 17.35
N GLU A 260 19.60 -27.19 18.32
CA GLU A 260 19.40 -26.97 19.75
C GLU A 260 19.11 -25.51 20.12
N LEU A 261 19.42 -24.54 19.25
CA LEU A 261 19.01 -23.14 19.47
C LEU A 261 17.49 -23.00 19.56
N LEU A 262 16.72 -23.86 18.88
CA LEU A 262 15.27 -23.88 18.97
C LEU A 262 14.73 -24.36 20.32
N ASP A 263 15.57 -24.91 21.20
CA ASP A 263 15.16 -25.33 22.53
C ASP A 263 15.50 -24.27 23.61
N ASN A 264 16.09 -23.13 23.22
CA ASN A 264 16.24 -21.97 24.10
C ASN A 264 14.87 -21.27 24.31
N PRO A 265 14.31 -21.25 25.54
CA PRO A 265 13.03 -20.59 25.82
C PRO A 265 13.10 -19.06 25.65
N GLU A 266 14.27 -18.43 25.76
CA GLU A 266 14.38 -16.97 25.60
C GLU A 266 13.98 -16.50 24.20
N LEU A 267 14.18 -17.32 23.16
CA LEU A 267 13.74 -16.97 21.80
C LEU A 267 12.23 -16.78 21.70
N PHE A 268 11.47 -17.44 22.59
CA PHE A 268 10.02 -17.45 22.65
C PHE A 268 9.48 -16.65 23.85
N SER A 269 10.27 -15.71 24.38
CA SER A 269 9.90 -14.88 25.55
C SER A 269 9.24 -13.54 25.20
N GLY A 270 9.10 -13.21 23.91
CA GLY A 270 8.69 -11.89 23.44
C GLY A 270 9.81 -10.84 23.38
N LEU A 271 11.04 -11.17 23.78
CA LEU A 271 12.23 -10.32 23.61
C LEU A 271 12.53 -9.99 22.13
N VAL A 272 13.44 -9.04 21.91
CA VAL A 272 13.93 -8.65 20.58
C VAL A 272 15.45 -8.66 20.53
N TRP A 273 15.98 -8.87 19.33
CA TRP A 273 17.41 -9.01 19.06
C TRP A 273 17.81 -8.11 17.89
N THR A 274 19.04 -7.60 17.88
CA THR A 274 19.61 -6.97 16.67
C THR A 274 19.81 -8.03 15.58
N GLY A 275 19.97 -7.65 14.32
CA GLY A 275 20.22 -8.60 13.24
C GLY A 275 21.49 -9.45 13.44
N GLU A 276 22.54 -8.88 14.05
CA GLU A 276 23.74 -9.63 14.46
C GLU A 276 23.40 -10.68 15.53
N GLN A 277 22.71 -10.31 16.61
CA GLN A 277 22.28 -11.24 17.65
C GLN A 277 21.28 -12.28 17.12
N ALA A 278 20.41 -11.89 16.19
CA ALA A 278 19.43 -12.77 15.54
C ALA A 278 20.12 -13.81 14.65
N LEU A 279 21.28 -13.51 14.07
CA LEU A 279 22.10 -14.48 13.32
C LEU A 279 22.77 -15.47 14.27
N GLU A 280 23.32 -14.98 15.39
CA GLU A 280 23.91 -15.82 16.44
C GLU A 280 22.87 -16.79 17.02
N ASN A 281 21.67 -16.28 17.33
CA ASN A 281 20.52 -17.03 17.83
C ASN A 281 19.77 -17.84 16.77
N GLY A 282 20.22 -17.84 15.51
CA GLY A 282 19.61 -18.64 14.45
C GLY A 282 18.23 -18.18 13.96
N LEU A 283 17.76 -17.01 14.40
CA LEU A 283 16.52 -16.39 13.96
C LEU A 283 16.62 -15.87 12.50
N VAL A 284 17.81 -15.55 12.02
CA VAL A 284 18.10 -15.25 10.60
C VAL A 284 19.23 -16.13 10.04
N ASP A 285 19.37 -16.17 8.72
CA ASP A 285 20.34 -17.00 7.99
C ASP A 285 21.56 -16.23 7.49
N GLY A 286 21.50 -14.90 7.48
CA GLY A 286 22.59 -14.05 7.04
C GLY A 286 22.26 -12.57 7.18
N LEU A 287 23.29 -11.74 6.97
CA LEU A 287 23.18 -10.29 6.98
C LEU A 287 23.19 -9.78 5.54
N GLY A 288 22.24 -8.93 5.17
CA GLY A 288 22.12 -8.40 3.81
C GLY A 288 20.79 -7.69 3.52
N SER A 289 20.87 -6.71 2.62
CA SER A 289 19.71 -5.99 2.10
C SER A 289 19.01 -6.72 0.94
N SER A 290 17.85 -6.24 0.51
CA SER A 290 17.12 -6.84 -0.63
C SER A 290 17.95 -6.83 -1.92
N SER A 291 18.77 -5.79 -2.13
CA SER A 291 19.68 -5.70 -3.28
C SER A 291 20.82 -6.73 -3.20
N TYR A 292 21.33 -7.01 -1.99
CA TYR A 292 22.31 -8.10 -1.78
C TYR A 292 21.67 -9.46 -2.09
N VAL A 293 20.47 -9.72 -1.59
CA VAL A 293 19.77 -11.00 -1.85
C VAL A 293 19.42 -11.16 -3.33
N ALA A 294 18.94 -10.11 -4.01
CA ALA A 294 18.63 -10.15 -5.44
C ALA A 294 19.88 -10.43 -6.29
N ARG A 295 21.00 -9.74 -6.03
CA ARG A 295 22.23 -9.85 -6.83
C ARG A 295 23.04 -11.09 -6.50
N GLU A 296 23.31 -11.37 -5.22
CA GLU A 296 24.27 -12.42 -4.82
C GLU A 296 23.61 -13.79 -4.58
N ILE A 297 22.35 -13.81 -4.13
CA ILE A 297 21.66 -15.05 -3.73
C ILE A 297 20.72 -15.56 -4.83
N ILE A 298 19.86 -14.69 -5.38
CA ILE A 298 18.94 -15.02 -6.48
C ILE A 298 19.65 -14.94 -7.85
N GLN A 299 20.72 -14.15 -7.97
CA GLN A 299 21.45 -13.88 -9.22
C GLN A 299 20.59 -13.20 -10.30
N ALA A 300 19.59 -12.42 -9.87
CA ALA A 300 18.73 -11.58 -10.71
C ALA A 300 18.60 -10.18 -10.07
N GLU A 301 19.61 -9.33 -10.30
CA GLU A 301 19.75 -8.01 -9.66
C GLU A 301 18.58 -7.06 -9.96
N LYS A 302 17.93 -7.16 -11.13
CA LYS A 302 16.77 -6.35 -11.48
C LYS A 302 15.60 -6.71 -10.57
N ILE A 303 15.22 -5.80 -9.68
CA ILE A 303 14.07 -5.95 -8.79
C ILE A 303 12.82 -5.37 -9.47
N LYS A 304 11.74 -6.15 -9.50
CA LYS A 304 10.40 -5.71 -9.94
C LYS A 304 9.45 -5.74 -8.74
N ASP A 305 8.84 -4.60 -8.43
CA ASP A 305 7.87 -4.50 -7.33
C ASP A 305 6.50 -5.08 -7.75
N PHE A 306 6.01 -6.02 -6.93
CA PHE A 306 4.69 -6.63 -7.04
C PHE A 306 3.75 -6.21 -5.91
N THR A 307 4.16 -5.34 -4.99
CA THR A 307 3.35 -4.87 -3.87
C THR A 307 2.06 -4.22 -4.36
N SER A 308 0.92 -4.81 -4.01
CA SER A 308 -0.40 -4.22 -4.31
C SER A 308 -0.62 -3.01 -3.41
N LYS A 309 -0.52 -1.80 -3.93
CA LYS A 309 -0.97 -0.60 -3.21
C LYS A 309 -2.50 -0.50 -3.32
N PRO A 310 -3.24 -0.22 -2.23
CA PRO A 310 -4.68 0.01 -2.32
C PRO A 310 -4.96 1.20 -3.24
N ASN A 311 -5.97 1.09 -4.09
CA ASN A 311 -6.34 2.14 -5.04
C ASN A 311 -6.60 3.46 -4.31
N TYR A 312 -5.79 4.49 -4.58
CA TYR A 312 -6.00 5.82 -4.03
C TYR A 312 -7.37 6.43 -4.42
N LEU A 313 -7.91 6.03 -5.58
CA LEU A 313 -9.26 6.42 -6.02
C LEU A 313 -10.36 5.84 -5.14
N ASP A 314 -10.23 4.59 -4.71
CA ASP A 314 -11.24 3.92 -3.86
C ASP A 314 -11.22 4.56 -2.46
N ARG A 315 -10.04 4.77 -1.87
CA ARG A 315 -9.92 5.52 -0.59
C ARG A 315 -10.37 6.98 -0.68
N PHE A 316 -10.23 7.62 -1.85
CA PHE A 316 -10.79 8.97 -2.09
C PHE A 316 -12.32 8.94 -2.17
N ALA A 317 -12.89 7.98 -2.90
CA ALA A 317 -14.33 7.79 -3.01
C ALA A 317 -14.98 7.44 -1.66
N GLU A 318 -14.34 6.60 -0.83
CA GLU A 318 -14.77 6.30 0.54
C GLU A 318 -14.74 7.55 1.42
N ARG A 319 -13.66 8.34 1.39
CA ARG A 319 -13.55 9.57 2.19
C ARG A 319 -14.55 10.64 1.76
N LEU A 320 -14.78 10.80 0.45
CA LEU A 320 -15.85 11.68 -0.06
C LEU A 320 -17.23 11.16 0.34
N GLY A 321 -17.48 9.85 0.17
CA GLY A 321 -18.75 9.22 0.52
C GLY A 321 -19.07 9.38 2.00
N ALA A 322 -18.10 9.15 2.89
CA ALA A 322 -18.23 9.36 4.32
C ALA A 322 -18.44 10.83 4.70
N ALA A 323 -17.72 11.77 4.05
CA ALA A 323 -17.93 13.20 4.26
C ALA A 323 -19.34 13.65 3.85
N ILE A 324 -19.78 13.26 2.65
CA ILE A 324 -21.13 13.56 2.11
C ILE A 324 -22.21 12.90 2.98
N ALA A 325 -22.04 11.64 3.39
CA ALA A 325 -22.97 10.94 4.28
C ALA A 325 -23.06 11.61 5.66
N ASN A 326 -21.95 12.11 6.20
CA ASN A 326 -21.95 12.85 7.47
C ASN A 326 -22.65 14.22 7.32
N THR A 327 -22.43 14.96 6.24
CA THR A 327 -23.15 16.22 5.96
C THR A 327 -24.65 15.99 5.79
N ILE A 328 -25.05 15.00 4.98
CA ILE A 328 -26.46 14.62 4.80
C ILE A 328 -27.08 14.16 6.12
N SER A 329 -26.37 13.33 6.90
CA SER A 329 -26.84 12.90 8.24
C SER A 329 -27.00 14.05 9.22
N GLN A 330 -26.14 15.09 9.14
CA GLN A 330 -26.29 16.31 9.93
C GLN A 330 -27.50 17.14 9.49
N GLU A 331 -27.71 17.36 8.19
CA GLU A 331 -28.90 18.07 7.68
C GLU A 331 -30.21 17.32 8.01
N PHE A 332 -30.24 16.00 7.86
CA PHE A 332 -31.41 15.20 8.24
C PHE A 332 -31.66 15.19 9.76
N LYS A 333 -30.61 15.13 10.60
CA LYS A 333 -30.77 15.25 12.06
C LYS A 333 -31.25 16.63 12.51
N LEU A 334 -30.83 17.70 11.82
CA LEU A 334 -31.29 19.06 12.10
C LEU A 334 -32.77 19.26 11.72
N ASN A 335 -33.23 18.64 10.62
CA ASN A 335 -34.64 18.66 10.23
C ASN A 335 -35.55 17.78 11.13
N SER A 336 -35.03 16.72 11.76
CA SER A 336 -35.78 15.94 12.76
C SER A 336 -35.87 16.58 14.14
N ALA A 337 -35.06 17.61 14.43
CA ALA A 337 -35.00 18.28 15.73
C ALA A 337 -35.79 19.61 15.77
N THR A 338 -36.60 19.90 14.75
CA THR A 338 -37.41 21.13 14.63
C THR A 338 -38.90 20.87 14.46
N ILE A 339 -39.36 19.65 14.72
CA ILE A 339 -40.79 19.29 14.79
C ILE A 339 -41.06 18.41 16.02
N GLU A 340 -40.98 19.03 17.21
CA GLU A 340 -41.87 18.79 18.38
C GLU A 340 -41.75 19.95 19.38
#